data_AF-A0A1Q7YTM3-F1
#
_entry.id   AF-A0A1Q7YTM3-F1
#
_cell.length_a   1.000
_cell.length_b   1.000
_cell.length_c   1.000
_cell.angle_alpha   90.00
_cell.angle_beta   90.00
_cell.angle_gamma   90.00
#
_symmetry.space_group_name_H-M   'P 1'
#
loop_
_entity.id
_entity.type
_entity.pdbx_description
1 polymer ?
#
loop_
_entity_poly.entity_id
_entity_poly.type
_entity_poly.pdbx_seq_one_letter_code
_entity_poly.pdbx_strand_id
1 'polypeptide(L)'
;MYAIGDVTSMETPHGHAPFLPKAGVFAQGQAEVVANNIAVSLAGKGEMRQWDGIGSCHLQVSKSESAFLRGSFLSNPPRLEFHPASRKWYLDKVRRERDWLS
;
A
#
# COMPACT_ATOMS: atom_id res chain seq x y z
N MET A 1 15.95 12.45 -8.90
CA MET A 1 15.42 12.72 -7.54
C MET A 1 14.24 11.79 -7.31
N TYR A 2 14.08 11.23 -6.12
CA TYR A 2 12.98 10.30 -5.78
C TYR A 2 12.20 10.85 -4.58
N ALA A 3 10.91 10.56 -4.51
CA ALA A 3 10.02 10.87 -3.39
C ALA A 3 9.01 9.74 -3.21
N ILE A 4 8.68 9.41 -1.97
CA ILE A 4 7.76 8.32 -1.61
C ILE A 4 6.90 8.70 -0.40
N GLY A 5 5.78 8.02 -0.22
CA GLY A 5 4.89 8.18 0.92
C GLY A 5 4.22 9.54 0.95
N ASP A 6 4.00 10.05 2.17
CA ASP A 6 3.10 11.18 2.43
C ASP A 6 3.56 12.52 1.85
N VAL A 7 4.83 12.63 1.46
CA VAL A 7 5.38 13.83 0.78
C VAL A 7 4.96 13.90 -0.70
N THR A 8 4.43 12.81 -1.25
CA THR A 8 4.01 12.72 -2.65
C THR A 8 2.51 13.00 -2.82
N SER A 9 2.15 13.46 -4.01
CA SER A 9 0.77 13.58 -4.48
C SER A 9 0.62 12.73 -5.74
N MET A 10 -0.09 11.61 -5.64
CA MET A 10 -0.35 10.72 -6.77
C MET A 10 -1.84 10.75 -7.10
N GLU A 11 -2.16 11.10 -8.34
CA GLU A 11 -3.55 11.08 -8.84
C GLU A 11 -4.02 9.64 -9.07
N THR A 12 -5.30 9.38 -8.79
CA THR A 12 -5.90 8.10 -9.17
C THR A 12 -6.57 8.21 -10.54
N PRO A 13 -6.58 7.14 -11.37
CA PRO A 13 -6.99 7.25 -12.77
C PRO A 13 -8.40 7.78 -12.99
N HIS A 14 -9.36 7.53 -12.07
CA HIS A 14 -10.69 8.13 -11.99
C HIS A 14 -11.40 7.63 -10.71
N GLY A 15 -12.05 8.51 -9.94
CA GLY A 15 -12.85 8.11 -8.78
C GLY A 15 -13.23 9.27 -7.84
N HIS A 16 -14.02 8.99 -6.80
CA HIS A 16 -14.41 9.97 -5.75
C HIS A 16 -13.22 10.45 -4.89
N ALA A 17 -12.06 9.79 -4.99
CA ALA A 17 -10.82 10.15 -4.31
C ALA A 17 -9.77 10.57 -5.37
N PRO A 18 -9.63 11.87 -5.67
CA PRO A 18 -8.76 12.35 -6.75
C PRO A 18 -7.27 12.04 -6.51
N PHE A 19 -6.88 11.80 -5.26
CA PHE A 19 -5.53 11.42 -4.87
C PHE A 19 -5.52 10.07 -4.15
N LEU A 20 -4.42 9.34 -4.32
CA LEU A 20 -4.15 8.12 -3.58
C LEU A 20 -4.15 8.42 -2.07
N PRO A 21 -4.83 7.60 -1.23
CA PRO A 21 -4.75 7.78 0.20
C PRO A 21 -3.32 7.69 0.70
N LYS A 22 -2.98 8.48 1.72
CA LYS A 22 -1.66 8.43 2.37
C LYS A 22 -1.66 7.32 3.40
N ALA A 23 -0.91 6.25 3.13
CA ALA A 23 -0.86 5.07 3.99
C ALA A 23 0.49 4.35 3.92
N GLY A 24 0.92 3.77 5.05
CA GLY A 24 2.20 3.08 5.17
C GLY A 24 2.40 1.93 4.17
N VAL A 25 1.33 1.22 3.79
CA VAL A 25 1.41 0.16 2.76
C VAL A 25 1.85 0.69 1.39
N PHE A 26 1.42 1.90 1.02
CA PHE A 26 1.81 2.54 -0.22
C PHE A 26 3.23 3.07 -0.12
N ALA A 27 3.56 3.73 0.98
CA ALA A 27 4.91 4.22 1.25
C ALA A 27 5.94 3.07 1.19
N GLN A 28 5.61 1.90 1.77
CA GLN A 28 6.45 0.71 1.71
C GLN A 28 6.60 0.18 0.28
N GLY A 29 5.50 -0.03 -0.46
CA GLY A 29 5.57 -0.53 -1.84
C GLY A 29 6.34 0.42 -2.77
N GLN A 30 6.19 1.74 -2.57
CA GLN A 30 6.97 2.75 -3.27
C GLN A 30 8.46 2.70 -2.86
N ALA A 31 8.76 2.52 -1.58
CA ALA A 31 10.13 2.41 -1.07
C ALA A 31 10.88 1.24 -1.72
N GLU A 32 10.23 0.07 -1.81
CA GLU A 32 10.82 -1.13 -2.43
C GLU A 32 11.18 -0.90 -3.90
N VAL A 33 10.30 -0.24 -4.66
CA VAL A 33 10.54 0.10 -6.07
C VAL A 33 11.65 1.15 -6.22
N VAL A 34 11.62 2.20 -5.41
CA VAL A 34 12.66 3.25 -5.44
C VAL A 34 14.02 2.68 -5.06
N ALA A 35 14.10 1.84 -4.03
CA ALA A 35 15.34 1.18 -3.62
C ALA A 35 15.89 0.29 -4.74
N ASN A 36 15.05 -0.53 -5.38
CA ASN A 36 15.44 -1.32 -6.55
C ASN A 36 16.00 -0.44 -7.67
N ASN A 37 15.30 0.63 -8.00
CA ASN A 37 15.65 1.51 -9.12
C ASN A 37 16.93 2.30 -8.88
N ILE A 38 17.18 2.72 -7.63
CA ILE A 38 18.47 3.30 -7.23
C ILE A 38 19.58 2.27 -7.39
N ALA A 39 19.38 1.04 -6.91
CA ALA A 39 20.39 -0.02 -7.02
C ALA A 39 20.73 -0.37 -8.48
N VAL A 40 19.72 -0.50 -9.34
CA VAL A 40 19.90 -0.74 -10.80
C VAL A 40 20.67 0.42 -11.43
N SER A 41 20.32 1.66 -11.08
CA SER A 41 20.98 2.87 -11.61
C SER A 41 22.46 2.95 -11.21
N LEU A 42 22.81 2.55 -9.99
CA LEU A 42 24.19 2.52 -9.50
C LEU A 42 24.99 1.34 -10.08
N ALA A 43 24.37 0.18 -10.22
CA ALA A 43 25.05 -1.03 -10.68
C ALA A 43 25.14 -1.15 -12.20
N GLY A 44 24.35 -0.37 -12.95
CA GLY A 44 24.25 -0.44 -14.42
C GLY A 44 23.68 -1.77 -14.93
N LYS A 45 23.02 -2.55 -14.07
CA LYS A 45 22.49 -3.89 -14.37
C LYS A 45 21.19 -4.16 -13.61
N GLY A 46 20.34 -5.00 -14.20
CA GLY A 46 19.02 -5.36 -13.66
C GLY A 46 17.88 -4.61 -14.36
N GLU A 47 16.68 -4.74 -13.83
CA GLU A 47 15.46 -4.17 -14.41
C GLU A 47 14.84 -3.10 -13.50
N MET A 48 14.51 -1.97 -14.10
CA MET A 48 13.74 -0.92 -13.44
C MET A 48 12.31 -1.41 -13.21
N ARG A 49 11.76 -1.08 -12.05
CA ARG A 49 10.40 -1.44 -11.64
C ARG A 49 9.51 -0.22 -11.59
N GLN A 50 8.21 -0.47 -11.73
CA GLN A 50 7.17 0.51 -11.48
C GLN A 50 6.28 -0.02 -10.35
N TRP A 51 5.87 0.86 -9.46
CA TRP A 51 4.95 0.50 -8.39
C TRP A 51 3.54 0.28 -8.96
N ASP A 52 2.90 -0.81 -8.54
CA ASP A 52 1.69 -1.37 -9.15
C ASP A 52 0.37 -0.79 -8.60
N GLY A 53 0.45 0.09 -7.59
CA GLY A 53 -0.73 0.69 -6.99
C GLY A 53 -1.48 -0.21 -6.00
N ILE A 54 -0.90 -1.35 -5.58
CA ILE A 54 -1.55 -2.25 -4.64
C ILE A 54 -1.47 -1.69 -3.22
N GLY A 55 -2.62 -1.68 -2.52
CA GLY A 55 -2.71 -1.29 -1.13
C GLY A 55 -3.66 -2.15 -0.33
N SER A 56 -3.52 -2.06 0.99
CA SER A 56 -4.41 -2.70 1.95
C SER A 56 -4.55 -1.90 3.24
N CYS A 57 -5.70 -2.04 3.89
CA CYS A 57 -5.99 -1.38 5.16
C CYS A 57 -6.82 -2.31 6.06
N HIS A 58 -6.51 -2.32 7.36
CA HIS A 58 -7.32 -2.94 8.39
C HIS A 58 -8.10 -1.86 9.14
N LEU A 59 -9.41 -2.04 9.28
CA LEU A 59 -10.29 -1.13 10.00
C LEU A 59 -10.80 -1.85 11.25
N GLN A 60 -10.23 -1.53 12.41
CA GLN A 60 -10.66 -2.14 13.66
C GLN A 60 -12.01 -1.54 14.10
N VAL A 61 -13.02 -2.40 14.26
CA VAL A 61 -14.39 -2.00 14.61
C VAL A 61 -14.77 -2.36 16.05
N SER A 62 -14.02 -3.27 16.68
CA SER A 62 -14.21 -3.67 18.07
C SER A 62 -12.87 -4.12 18.68
N LYS A 63 -12.87 -4.50 19.96
CA LYS A 63 -11.66 -4.99 20.66
C LYS A 63 -11.08 -6.28 20.06
N SER A 64 -11.82 -7.00 19.24
CA SER A 64 -11.43 -8.32 18.72
C SER A 64 -11.75 -8.54 17.24
N GLU A 65 -12.25 -7.53 16.52
CA GLU A 65 -12.62 -7.65 15.11
C GLU A 65 -12.14 -6.46 14.28
N SER A 66 -11.77 -6.76 13.05
CA SER A 66 -11.42 -5.75 12.05
C SER A 66 -12.04 -6.11 10.72
N ALA A 67 -12.45 -5.12 9.94
CA ALA A 67 -12.68 -5.26 8.52
C ALA A 67 -11.34 -5.14 7.77
N PHE A 68 -11.30 -5.63 6.54
CA PHE A 68 -10.11 -5.55 5.69
C PHE A 68 -10.47 -5.03 4.30
N LEU A 69 -9.68 -4.10 3.80
CA LEU A 69 -9.78 -3.58 2.45
C LEU A 69 -8.47 -3.89 1.73
N ARG A 70 -8.55 -4.39 0.50
CA ARG A 70 -7.41 -4.48 -0.42
C ARG A 70 -7.83 -3.92 -1.77
N GLY A 71 -6.89 -3.35 -2.52
CA GLY A 71 -7.21 -2.92 -3.86
C GLY A 71 -6.02 -2.61 -4.75
N SER A 72 -6.32 -2.48 -6.04
CA SER A 72 -5.47 -1.86 -7.05
C SER A 72 -6.00 -0.45 -7.29
N PHE A 73 -5.32 0.54 -6.71
CA PHE A 73 -5.76 1.94 -6.70
C PHE A 73 -5.41 2.68 -7.99
N LEU A 74 -4.44 2.16 -8.75
CA LEU A 74 -4.00 2.70 -10.03
C LEU A 74 -4.60 1.97 -11.24
N SER A 75 -5.46 0.97 -11.04
CA SER A 75 -6.23 0.39 -12.15
C SER A 75 -7.34 1.34 -12.60
N ASN A 76 -7.78 1.22 -13.85
CA ASN A 76 -8.92 1.97 -14.37
C ASN A 76 -10.01 1.00 -14.90
N PRO A 77 -11.16 0.88 -14.23
CA PRO A 77 -11.51 1.51 -12.94
C PRO A 77 -10.70 0.92 -11.76
N PRO A 78 -10.57 1.64 -10.63
CA PRO A 78 -9.98 1.09 -9.42
C PRO A 78 -10.71 -0.16 -8.96
N ARG A 79 -9.98 -1.20 -8.54
CA ARG A 79 -10.57 -2.46 -8.04
C ARG A 79 -10.32 -2.60 -6.55
N LEU A 80 -11.39 -2.55 -5.77
CA LEU A 80 -11.37 -2.68 -4.32
C LEU A 80 -12.14 -3.93 -3.89
N GLU A 81 -11.57 -4.68 -2.96
CA GLU A 81 -12.17 -5.83 -2.31
C GLU A 81 -12.32 -5.51 -0.82
N PHE A 82 -13.56 -5.53 -0.35
CA PHE A 82 -13.89 -5.31 1.04
C PHE A 82 -14.29 -6.63 1.70
N HIS A 83 -13.70 -6.90 2.85
CA HIS A 83 -14.05 -8.03 3.69
C HIS A 83 -14.68 -7.52 4.99
N PRO A 84 -15.87 -8.04 5.35
CA PRO A 84 -16.55 -7.67 6.60
C PRO A 84 -15.69 -7.91 7.84
N ALA A 85 -16.10 -7.25 8.92
CA ALA A 85 -15.45 -7.37 10.20
C ALA A 85 -15.42 -8.83 10.67
N SER A 86 -14.24 -9.30 11.09
CA SER A 86 -14.10 -10.61 11.70
C SER A 86 -12.85 -10.68 12.58
N ARG A 87 -12.81 -11.70 13.44
CA ARG A 87 -11.63 -12.00 14.28
C ARG A 87 -10.38 -12.33 13.46
N LYS A 88 -10.55 -12.94 12.27
CA LYS A 88 -9.43 -13.28 11.37
C LYS A 88 -8.61 -12.04 11.01
N TRP A 89 -9.27 -10.99 10.54
CA TRP A 89 -8.59 -9.76 10.12
C TRP A 89 -8.01 -8.96 11.29
N TYR A 90 -8.61 -9.06 12.48
CA TYR A 90 -8.02 -8.52 13.69
C TYR A 90 -6.69 -9.19 14.03
N LEU A 91 -6.63 -10.53 14.00
CA LEU A 91 -5.39 -11.26 14.25
C LEU A 91 -4.32 -10.97 13.18
N ASP A 92 -4.72 -10.84 11.90
CA ASP A 92 -3.82 -10.46 10.82
C ASP A 92 -3.25 -9.04 11.02
N LYS A 93 -4.09 -8.08 11.42
CA LYS A 93 -3.66 -6.73 11.82
C LYS A 93 -2.63 -6.79 12.95
N VAL A 94 -2.93 -7.48 14.06
CA VAL A 94 -2.04 -7.58 15.23
C VAL A 94 -0.70 -8.22 14.85
N ARG A 95 -0.71 -9.24 13.97
CA ARG A 95 0.52 -9.83 13.43
C ARG A 95 1.32 -8.78 12.68
N ARG A 96 0.69 -8.04 11.76
CA ARG A 96 1.36 -7.01 10.96
C ARG A 96 1.94 -5.88 11.81
N GLU A 97 1.24 -5.44 12.84
CA GLU A 97 1.74 -4.43 13.78
C GLU A 97 2.97 -4.94 14.55
N ARG A 98 2.96 -6.20 14.98
CA ARG A 98 4.12 -6.82 15.62
C ARG A 98 5.29 -6.92 14.67
N ASP A 99 5.07 -7.45 13.46
CA ASP A 99 6.12 -7.59 12.44
C ASP A 99 6.74 -6.23 12.07
N TRP A 100 5.97 -5.15 12.16
CA TRP A 100 6.44 -3.78 11.90
C TRP A 100 7.28 -3.19 13.04
N LEU A 101 7.01 -3.57 14.29
CA LEU A 101 7.66 -3.03 15.49
C LEU A 101 8.79 -3.91 16.04
N SER A 102 9.04 -5.06 15.42
CA SER A 102 10.11 -5.99 15.79
C SER A 102 11.41 -5.65 15.07
#